data_AF-A0A3C0HGP2-F1
#
_entry.id   AF-A0A3C0HGP2-F1
#
_cell.length_a   1.000
_cell.length_b   1.000
_cell.length_c   1.000
_cell.angle_alpha   90.00
_cell.angle_beta   90.00
_cell.angle_gamma   90.00
#
_symmetry.space_group_name_H-M   'P 1'
#
loop_
_entity.id
_entity.type
_entity.pdbx_description
1 polymer ?
#
loop_
_entity_poly.entity_id
_entity_poly.type
_entity_poly.pdbx_seq_one_letter_code
_entity_poly.pdbx_strand_id
1 'polypeptide(L)'
;MPSLNTASVPVPGADRSGHFPGDPALGWPARLRDALARAGEAATLLLTAPGVEVDARALAQLDAALATLTLDALSPIAIDAVRTGWRLDDDDDAALEAWTWALHQVEPGPPDPRCALWTRAAAERVVAATCPDPAIRGGRLPHVAVALPPQQVDPVPLPGFRPGDLAGRRPLPTAAGLDGRPVVLHVLHDWGGGVHRFVDDAMRHDRAATHLALVSHGDIAGGFGQRLALYVDLDRAPIRSWVCDPPIGDMAESHPSMRAALAETAAAFGVGALRVSSLIGASLDVFATGLPTTLVLHDAFPFWPWLDDPSAEPGWDPEHLAAAAAGAEWRFAETRPAAWRQRTVTTLAAIEAAQVALVAPSQAALARLRRLVPATLLTAATVLDRK
;
A
#
# COMPACT_ATOMS: atom_id res chain seq x y z
N MET A 1 13.52 -37.87 -9.27
CA MET A 1 14.75 -37.26 -9.82
C MET A 1 15.30 -36.31 -8.76
N PRO A 2 16.58 -36.37 -8.41
CA PRO A 2 17.13 -35.64 -7.27
C PRO A 2 17.28 -34.16 -7.64
N SER A 3 16.66 -33.29 -6.83
CA SER A 3 16.50 -31.86 -7.05
C SER A 3 17.71 -31.06 -6.51
N LEU A 4 18.20 -30.10 -7.30
CA LEU A 4 19.42 -29.27 -7.17
C LEU A 4 19.28 -28.01 -6.27
N ASN A 5 19.96 -27.84 -5.13
CA ASN A 5 19.88 -26.58 -4.36
C ASN A 5 20.65 -25.45 -5.07
N THR A 6 20.30 -24.18 -4.84
CA THR A 6 20.89 -23.03 -5.55
C THR A 6 21.17 -21.87 -4.62
N ALA A 7 22.35 -21.26 -4.69
CA ALA A 7 22.67 -20.05 -3.92
C ALA A 7 22.47 -18.77 -4.74
N SER A 8 21.98 -17.70 -4.12
CA SER A 8 21.87 -16.32 -4.62
C SER A 8 22.67 -15.36 -3.71
N VAL A 9 22.76 -14.07 -4.00
CA VAL A 9 23.43 -13.07 -3.14
C VAL A 9 22.67 -11.75 -3.33
N PRO A 10 22.24 -11.04 -2.28
CA PRO A 10 21.73 -9.67 -2.40
C PRO A 10 22.74 -8.60 -2.02
N VAL A 11 23.04 -7.67 -2.95
CA VAL A 11 23.59 -6.35 -2.61
C VAL A 11 23.10 -5.31 -3.65
N PRO A 12 22.89 -4.03 -3.29
CA PRO A 12 22.39 -3.00 -4.19
C PRO A 12 23.44 -2.50 -5.18
N GLY A 13 23.03 -2.35 -6.45
CA GLY A 13 23.76 -1.60 -7.48
C GLY A 13 24.63 -2.46 -8.39
N ALA A 14 24.25 -2.53 -9.67
CA ALA A 14 24.97 -3.10 -10.81
C ALA A 14 25.11 -4.65 -10.85
N ASP A 15 24.06 -5.27 -11.40
CA ASP A 15 24.16 -6.22 -12.52
C ASP A 15 25.20 -7.36 -12.42
N ARG A 16 25.14 -8.20 -11.37
CA ARG A 16 25.73 -9.56 -11.33
C ARG A 16 24.95 -10.52 -10.43
N SER A 17 23.74 -10.89 -10.80
CA SER A 17 23.07 -12.07 -10.23
C SER A 17 23.64 -13.34 -10.87
N GLY A 18 24.31 -14.17 -10.08
CA GLY A 18 24.79 -15.49 -10.50
C GLY A 18 23.99 -16.58 -9.79
N HIS A 19 23.28 -17.41 -10.54
CA HIS A 19 22.61 -18.59 -10.01
C HIS A 19 23.53 -19.79 -10.22
N PHE A 20 23.98 -20.42 -9.13
CA PHE A 20 24.86 -21.58 -9.22
C PHE A 20 24.18 -22.81 -8.63
N PRO A 21 24.02 -23.89 -9.41
CA PRO A 21 23.54 -25.16 -8.86
C PRO A 21 24.58 -25.73 -7.90
N GLY A 22 24.16 -26.00 -6.67
CA GLY A 22 24.92 -26.71 -5.65
C GLY A 22 24.50 -28.18 -5.57
N ASP A 23 25.44 -29.03 -5.14
CA ASP A 23 25.19 -30.47 -4.98
C ASP A 23 24.30 -30.75 -3.76
N PRO A 24 23.07 -31.28 -3.95
CA PRO A 24 22.17 -31.61 -2.85
C PRO A 24 22.69 -32.74 -1.96
N ALA A 25 23.65 -33.55 -2.40
CA ALA A 25 24.27 -34.60 -1.59
C ALA A 25 25.22 -34.04 -0.51
N LEU A 26 25.65 -32.78 -0.65
CA LEU A 26 26.52 -32.13 0.33
C LEU A 26 25.73 -31.65 1.54
N GLY A 27 26.32 -31.79 2.73
CA GLY A 27 25.82 -31.15 3.95
C GLY A 27 25.94 -29.63 3.88
N TRP A 28 25.17 -28.93 4.73
CA TRP A 28 25.10 -27.46 4.75
C TRP A 28 26.48 -26.75 4.77
N PRO A 29 27.46 -27.15 5.61
CA PRO A 29 28.78 -26.51 5.61
C PRO A 29 29.54 -26.64 4.29
N ALA A 30 29.38 -27.76 3.59
CA ALA A 30 30.01 -28.00 2.30
C ALA A 30 29.34 -27.18 1.17
N ARG A 31 28.01 -27.00 1.24
CA ARG A 31 27.29 -26.10 0.31
C ARG A 31 27.68 -24.64 0.51
N LEU A 32 27.84 -24.20 1.76
CA LEU A 32 28.29 -22.84 2.07
C LEU A 32 29.72 -22.57 1.58
N ARG A 33 30.60 -23.58 1.70
CA ARG A 33 31.96 -23.55 1.14
C ARG A 33 31.96 -23.42 -0.38
N ASP A 34 31.12 -24.20 -1.08
CA ASP A 34 30.97 -24.11 -2.53
C ASP A 34 30.39 -22.75 -2.96
N ALA A 35 29.37 -22.25 -2.26
CA ALA A 35 28.79 -20.93 -2.51
C ALA A 35 29.83 -19.80 -2.33
N LEU A 36 30.64 -19.83 -1.26
CA LEU A 36 31.72 -18.88 -1.04
C LEU A 36 32.77 -18.89 -2.16
N ALA A 37 33.15 -20.08 -2.63
CA ALA A 37 34.13 -20.21 -3.71
C ALA A 37 33.62 -19.61 -5.03
N ARG A 38 32.30 -19.68 -5.28
CA ARG A 38 31.67 -19.18 -6.52
C ARG A 38 31.27 -17.71 -6.46
N ALA A 39 30.93 -17.19 -5.28
CA ALA A 39 30.41 -15.84 -5.11
C ALA A 39 31.47 -14.72 -5.20
N GLY A 40 32.74 -15.04 -5.44
CA GLY A 40 33.79 -14.04 -5.60
C GLY A 40 33.93 -13.19 -4.33
N GLU A 41 33.78 -11.86 -4.44
CA GLU A 41 33.90 -10.89 -3.34
C GLU A 41 32.54 -10.44 -2.75
N ALA A 42 31.44 -11.11 -3.06
CA ALA A 42 30.12 -10.64 -2.63
C ALA A 42 29.96 -10.61 -1.09
N ALA A 43 29.29 -9.57 -0.58
CA ALA A 43 29.19 -9.26 0.86
C ALA A 43 28.21 -10.17 1.62
N THR A 44 27.20 -10.69 0.92
CA THR A 44 26.19 -11.59 1.47
C THR A 44 26.03 -12.83 0.59
N LEU A 45 25.33 -13.86 1.07
CA LEU A 45 25.10 -15.13 0.37
C LEU A 45 23.71 -15.65 0.73
N LEU A 46 22.75 -15.54 -0.18
CA LEU A 46 21.50 -16.29 -0.15
C LEU A 46 21.77 -17.75 -0.57
N LEU A 47 21.23 -18.71 0.16
CA LEU A 47 21.20 -20.12 -0.23
C LEU A 47 19.75 -20.51 -0.29
N THR A 48 19.30 -21.06 -1.41
CA THR A 48 17.93 -21.51 -1.66
C THR A 48 17.91 -22.98 -2.07
N ALA A 49 16.75 -23.60 -1.90
CA ALA A 49 16.52 -24.96 -2.37
C ALA A 49 16.21 -24.96 -3.89
N PRO A 50 16.25 -26.13 -4.55
CA PRO A 50 15.87 -26.25 -5.95
C PRO A 50 14.49 -25.67 -6.20
N GLY A 51 14.38 -24.81 -7.21
CA GLY A 51 13.10 -24.22 -7.60
C GLY A 51 12.53 -23.23 -6.58
N VAL A 52 13.30 -22.88 -5.54
CA VAL A 52 12.95 -21.79 -4.62
C VAL A 52 13.47 -20.50 -5.21
N GLU A 53 12.55 -19.74 -5.80
CA GLU A 53 12.79 -18.36 -6.19
C GLU A 53 12.39 -17.44 -5.04
N VAL A 54 13.31 -16.58 -4.64
CA VAL A 54 13.03 -15.48 -3.70
C VAL A 54 12.84 -14.24 -4.56
N ASP A 55 11.66 -13.66 -4.52
CA ASP A 55 11.39 -12.45 -5.29
C ASP A 55 12.26 -11.28 -4.83
N ALA A 56 12.47 -10.31 -5.71
CA ALA A 56 13.37 -9.18 -5.45
C ALA A 56 13.00 -8.36 -4.21
N ARG A 57 11.72 -8.32 -3.84
CA ARG A 57 11.23 -7.61 -2.66
C ARG A 57 11.53 -8.39 -1.38
N ALA A 58 11.20 -9.68 -1.34
CA ALA A 58 11.56 -10.56 -0.21
C ALA A 58 13.08 -10.54 0.02
N LEU A 59 13.85 -10.53 -1.06
CA LEU A 59 15.29 -10.43 -1.02
C LEU A 59 15.77 -9.09 -0.42
N ALA A 60 15.21 -7.96 -0.86
CA ALA A 60 15.52 -6.65 -0.30
C ALA A 60 15.12 -6.53 1.18
N GLN A 61 14.03 -7.17 1.60
CA GLN A 61 13.58 -7.21 2.99
C GLN A 61 14.53 -8.05 3.87
N LEU A 62 15.02 -9.18 3.38
CA LEU A 62 16.03 -9.99 4.05
C LEU A 62 17.34 -9.21 4.20
N ASP A 63 17.79 -8.54 3.14
CA ASP A 63 19.03 -7.76 3.14
C ASP A 63 18.97 -6.58 4.10
N ALA A 64 17.88 -5.79 4.06
CA ALA A 64 17.67 -4.67 4.98
C ALA A 64 17.61 -5.12 6.45
N ALA A 65 16.94 -6.24 6.74
CA ALA A 65 16.86 -6.78 8.10
C ALA A 65 18.23 -7.31 8.57
N LEU A 66 18.97 -8.00 7.71
CA LEU A 66 20.32 -8.49 8.03
C LEU A 66 21.33 -7.35 8.24
N ALA A 67 21.18 -6.24 7.51
CA ALA A 67 22.04 -5.08 7.65
C ALA A 67 21.77 -4.28 8.94
N THR A 68 20.51 -4.26 9.40
CA THR A 68 20.09 -3.48 10.58
C THR A 68 20.22 -4.24 11.89
N LEU A 69 19.97 -5.54 11.86
CA LEU A 69 19.99 -6.42 13.01
C LEU A 69 21.29 -7.21 12.91
N THR A 70 22.19 -7.04 13.88
CA THR A 70 23.54 -7.65 13.91
C THR A 70 23.52 -9.18 13.93
N LEU A 71 22.97 -9.80 12.90
CA LEU A 71 22.72 -11.21 12.70
C LEU A 71 23.75 -11.75 11.71
N ASP A 72 24.02 -13.04 11.86
CA ASP A 72 24.97 -13.74 11.02
C ASP A 72 24.27 -14.35 9.80
N ALA A 73 23.00 -14.73 9.97
CA ALA A 73 22.15 -15.28 8.93
C ALA A 73 20.65 -15.05 9.22
N LEU A 74 19.85 -14.92 8.18
CA LEU A 74 18.42 -14.66 8.25
C LEU A 74 17.65 -15.48 7.21
N SER A 75 16.55 -16.10 7.61
CA SER A 75 15.74 -16.96 6.72
C SER A 75 14.26 -16.55 6.68
N PRO A 76 13.59 -16.67 5.53
CA PRO A 76 12.13 -16.67 5.47
C PRO A 76 11.54 -17.92 6.15
N ILE A 77 10.25 -17.89 6.47
CA ILE A 77 9.52 -19.07 6.97
C ILE A 77 9.02 -19.92 5.79
N ALA A 78 9.01 -21.25 5.98
CA ALA A 78 8.45 -22.19 5.01
C ALA A 78 6.92 -22.10 4.98
N ILE A 79 6.31 -21.96 3.79
CA ILE A 79 4.84 -21.92 3.62
C ILE A 79 4.13 -23.09 4.32
N ASP A 80 4.70 -24.30 4.28
CA ASP A 80 4.09 -25.47 4.91
C ASP A 80 4.10 -25.39 6.46
N ALA A 81 5.09 -24.73 7.06
CA ALA A 81 5.10 -24.48 8.50
C ALA A 81 3.97 -23.52 8.91
N VAL A 82 3.58 -22.62 7.99
CA VAL A 82 2.42 -21.74 8.14
C VAL A 82 1.14 -22.56 8.05
N ARG A 83 0.97 -23.32 6.97
CA ARG A 83 -0.26 -24.10 6.66
C ARG A 83 -0.56 -25.21 7.67
N THR A 84 0.45 -25.73 8.35
CA THR A 84 0.28 -26.78 9.36
C THR A 84 0.09 -26.21 10.77
N GLY A 85 0.69 -25.06 11.06
CA GLY A 85 0.47 -24.33 12.33
C GLY A 85 -0.86 -23.58 12.37
N TRP A 86 -1.41 -23.25 11.20
CA TRP A 86 -2.67 -22.56 11.00
C TRP A 86 -3.63 -23.48 10.25
N ARG A 87 -4.73 -23.89 10.87
CA ARG A 87 -5.96 -24.04 10.08
C ARG A 87 -6.34 -22.60 9.71
N LEU A 88 -5.88 -22.13 8.56
CA LEU A 88 -6.41 -20.92 7.95
C LEU A 88 -7.89 -21.22 7.71
N ASP A 89 -8.74 -20.80 8.64
CA ASP A 89 -10.13 -20.57 8.32
C ASP A 89 -10.09 -19.42 7.30
N ASP A 90 -10.69 -19.62 6.12
CA ASP A 90 -10.54 -18.80 4.91
C ASP A 90 -10.97 -17.31 5.06
N ASP A 91 -11.27 -16.84 6.28
CA ASP A 91 -11.86 -15.52 6.58
C ASP A 91 -10.94 -14.56 7.36
N ASP A 92 -9.71 -14.93 7.74
CA ASP A 92 -8.81 -14.03 8.51
C ASP A 92 -7.79 -13.30 7.62
N ASP A 93 -8.30 -12.45 6.73
CA ASP A 93 -7.50 -11.54 5.88
C ASP A 93 -6.53 -10.67 6.69
N ALA A 94 -6.86 -10.35 7.95
CA ALA A 94 -6.03 -9.55 8.84
C ALA A 94 -4.71 -10.26 9.22
N ALA A 95 -4.72 -11.59 9.29
CA ALA A 95 -3.52 -12.37 9.49
C ALA A 95 -2.62 -12.40 8.26
N LEU A 96 -3.20 -12.53 7.06
CA LEU A 96 -2.47 -12.46 5.79
C LEU A 96 -1.86 -11.05 5.59
N GLU A 97 -2.58 -10.02 6.01
CA GLU A 97 -2.15 -8.62 5.98
C GLU A 97 -1.02 -8.34 6.98
N ALA A 98 -1.13 -8.85 8.23
CA ALA A 98 -0.04 -8.79 9.22
C ALA A 98 1.23 -9.52 8.74
N TRP A 99 1.07 -10.64 8.02
CA TRP A 99 2.17 -11.37 7.39
C TRP A 99 2.82 -10.63 6.24
N THR A 100 2.09 -9.76 5.55
CA THR A 100 2.66 -9.07 4.37
C THR A 100 3.33 -7.74 4.76
N TRP A 101 2.94 -7.16 5.91
CA TRP A 101 3.24 -5.76 6.25
C TRP A 101 3.73 -5.48 7.68
N ALA A 102 3.89 -6.50 8.55
CA ALA A 102 4.47 -6.28 9.88
C ALA A 102 5.92 -5.74 9.79
N LEU A 103 6.29 -4.88 10.74
CA LEU A 103 7.68 -4.45 10.95
C LEU A 103 8.58 -5.67 11.11
N HIS A 104 9.84 -5.55 10.69
CA HIS A 104 10.85 -6.62 10.61
C HIS A 104 11.28 -7.21 11.97
N GLN A 105 10.33 -7.65 12.80
CA GLN A 105 10.64 -8.37 14.02
C GLN A 105 11.22 -9.71 13.63
N VAL A 106 12.54 -9.81 13.79
CA VAL A 106 13.25 -11.06 13.62
C VAL A 106 13.02 -11.91 14.85
N GLU A 107 12.53 -13.12 14.63
CA GLU A 107 12.47 -14.12 15.66
C GLU A 107 13.85 -14.80 15.75
N PRO A 108 14.54 -14.73 16.90
CA PRO A 108 15.85 -15.35 17.06
C PRO A 108 15.72 -16.86 16.93
N GLY A 109 16.62 -17.48 16.16
CA GLY A 109 16.60 -18.91 15.95
C GLY A 109 17.49 -19.34 14.78
N PRO A 110 17.79 -20.64 14.66
CA PRO A 110 18.66 -21.12 13.59
C PRO A 110 18.04 -20.82 12.21
N PRO A 111 18.83 -20.31 11.25
CA PRO A 111 18.35 -20.04 9.90
C PRO A 111 17.95 -21.36 9.22
N ASP A 112 16.94 -21.35 8.36
CA ASP A 112 16.58 -22.53 7.58
C ASP A 112 17.67 -22.82 6.52
N PRO A 113 18.35 -23.97 6.56
CA PRO A 113 19.43 -24.29 5.61
C PRO A 113 18.91 -24.51 4.18
N ARG A 114 17.60 -24.54 3.96
CA ARG A 114 16.99 -24.63 2.63
C ARG A 114 16.73 -23.24 2.03
N CYS A 115 16.65 -22.20 2.85
CA CYS A 115 16.52 -20.83 2.37
C CYS A 115 17.03 -19.85 3.42
N ALA A 116 18.23 -19.29 3.25
CA ALA A 116 18.78 -18.32 4.19
C ALA A 116 19.78 -17.36 3.53
N LEU A 117 19.69 -16.10 3.92
CA LEU A 117 20.64 -15.06 3.59
C LEU A 117 21.72 -14.95 4.68
N TRP A 118 22.98 -15.01 4.29
CA TRP A 118 24.15 -15.01 5.17
C TRP A 118 25.01 -13.78 4.95
N THR A 119 25.63 -13.28 6.00
CA THR A 119 26.80 -12.42 5.82
C THR A 119 27.98 -13.26 5.36
N ARG A 120 28.83 -12.73 4.48
CA ARG A 120 30.04 -13.44 4.04
C ARG A 120 30.93 -13.83 5.21
N ALA A 121 31.16 -12.92 6.14
CA ALA A 121 31.98 -13.15 7.31
C ALA A 121 31.44 -14.31 8.17
N ALA A 122 30.12 -14.44 8.32
CA ALA A 122 29.54 -15.58 9.01
C ALA A 122 29.77 -16.89 8.25
N ALA A 123 29.55 -16.87 6.93
CA ALA A 123 29.77 -18.03 6.10
C ALA A 123 31.22 -18.55 6.18
N GLU A 124 32.20 -17.64 6.13
CA GLU A 124 33.62 -17.97 6.24
C GLU A 124 33.95 -18.58 7.61
N ARG A 125 33.40 -18.01 8.71
CA ARG A 125 33.57 -18.56 10.05
C ARG A 125 33.01 -19.97 10.17
N VAL A 126 31.82 -20.22 9.61
CA VAL A 126 31.18 -21.54 9.62
C VAL A 126 32.01 -22.56 8.85
N VAL A 127 32.57 -22.17 7.72
CA VAL A 127 33.39 -23.05 6.89
C VAL A 127 34.75 -23.36 7.53
N ALA A 128 35.33 -22.40 8.23
CA ALA A 128 36.61 -22.52 8.94
C ALA A 128 36.48 -23.23 10.30
N ALA A 129 35.27 -23.33 10.86
CA ALA A 129 35.03 -23.95 12.14
C ALA A 129 35.39 -25.45 12.10
N THR A 130 36.20 -25.87 13.07
CA THR A 130 36.52 -27.29 13.34
C THR A 130 35.51 -27.93 14.30
N CYS A 131 34.65 -27.10 14.93
CA CYS A 131 33.57 -27.53 15.82
C CYS A 131 32.29 -27.75 14.99
N PRO A 132 31.50 -28.80 15.29
CA PRO A 132 30.27 -29.12 14.56
C PRO A 132 29.17 -28.05 14.63
N ASP A 133 29.24 -27.11 15.57
CA ASP A 133 28.22 -26.05 15.74
C ASP A 133 28.86 -24.67 15.94
N PRO A 134 29.22 -23.96 14.85
CA PRO A 134 29.65 -22.58 14.95
C PRO A 134 28.48 -21.74 15.47
N ALA A 135 28.71 -20.97 16.55
CA ALA A 135 27.71 -20.08 17.12
C ALA A 135 27.28 -19.01 16.08
N ILE A 136 26.16 -19.28 15.40
CA ILE A 136 25.54 -18.38 14.42
C ILE A 136 24.40 -17.65 15.12
N ARG A 137 24.42 -16.32 15.09
CA ARG A 137 23.25 -15.50 15.46
C ARG A 137 22.27 -15.52 14.30
N GLY A 138 21.45 -16.56 14.29
CA GLY A 138 20.41 -16.76 13.30
C GLY A 138 19.14 -15.99 13.65
N GLY A 139 18.36 -15.69 12.60
CA GLY A 139 17.00 -15.23 12.75
C GLY A 139 16.06 -15.73 11.66
N ARG A 140 14.77 -15.55 11.91
CA ARG A 140 13.72 -15.77 10.91
C ARG A 140 12.85 -14.52 10.75
N LEU A 141 12.47 -14.21 9.50
CA LEU A 141 11.47 -13.19 9.20
C LEU A 141 10.12 -13.87 8.98
N PRO A 142 9.20 -13.84 9.95
CA PRO A 142 7.92 -14.52 9.83
C PRO A 142 7.00 -13.95 8.75
N HIS A 143 7.20 -12.69 8.37
CA HIS A 143 6.48 -11.98 7.31
C HIS A 143 7.07 -12.17 5.90
N VAL A 144 8.11 -13.00 5.76
CA VAL A 144 8.62 -13.41 4.45
C VAL A 144 8.48 -14.92 4.36
N ALA A 145 7.67 -15.39 3.42
CA ALA A 145 7.39 -16.81 3.24
C ALA A 145 7.86 -17.29 1.88
N VAL A 146 8.40 -18.51 1.83
CA VAL A 146 8.78 -19.16 0.58
C VAL A 146 8.26 -20.60 0.53
N ALA A 147 7.87 -21.04 -0.66
CA ALA A 147 7.55 -22.43 -0.91
C ALA A 147 8.86 -23.22 -0.92
N LEU A 148 9.06 -24.08 0.08
CA LEU A 148 10.21 -24.98 0.11
C LEU A 148 9.80 -26.35 -0.43
N PRO A 149 10.70 -27.07 -1.12
CA PRO A 149 10.40 -28.42 -1.57
C PRO A 149 10.07 -29.33 -0.38
N PRO A 150 9.12 -30.25 -0.53
CA PRO A 150 8.69 -31.13 0.54
C PRO A 150 9.84 -32.04 0.96
N GLN A 151 10.21 -31.95 2.22
CA GLN A 151 11.11 -32.88 2.88
C GLN A 151 10.36 -33.43 4.10
N GLN A 152 10.42 -34.75 4.33
CA GLN A 152 9.90 -35.35 5.56
C GLN A 152 10.72 -34.85 6.75
N VAL A 153 10.37 -33.66 7.23
CA VAL A 153 10.85 -33.13 8.50
C VAL A 153 9.62 -32.63 9.20
N ASP A 154 9.38 -33.13 10.41
CA ASP A 154 8.31 -32.62 11.26
C ASP A 154 8.47 -31.09 11.36
N PRO A 155 7.39 -30.30 11.17
CA PRO A 155 7.47 -28.86 11.29
C PRO A 155 8.03 -28.54 12.68
N VAL A 156 9.29 -28.05 12.73
CA VAL A 156 9.92 -27.65 13.98
C VAL A 156 9.10 -26.47 14.51
N PRO A 157 8.35 -26.62 15.61
CA PRO A 157 7.58 -25.52 16.14
C PRO A 157 8.57 -24.43 16.57
N LEU A 158 8.39 -23.20 16.08
CA LEU A 158 9.17 -22.07 16.56
C LEU A 158 8.88 -21.88 18.06
N PRO A 159 9.86 -22.06 18.96
CA PRO A 159 9.62 -21.94 20.40
C PRO A 159 9.18 -20.51 20.73
N GLY A 160 7.99 -20.35 21.30
CA GLY A 160 7.48 -19.05 21.73
C GLY A 160 6.78 -18.20 20.66
N PHE A 161 6.74 -18.63 19.40
CA PHE A 161 5.96 -17.96 18.37
C PHE A 161 4.51 -18.48 18.38
N ARG A 162 3.56 -17.62 18.77
CA ARG A 162 2.12 -17.87 18.55
C ARG A 162 1.60 -16.87 17.52
N PRO A 163 0.96 -17.35 16.44
CA PRO A 163 0.23 -16.52 15.48
C PRO A 163 -0.64 -15.40 16.07
N GLY A 164 -1.34 -15.67 17.17
CA GLY A 164 -2.16 -14.66 17.87
C GLY A 164 -1.35 -13.48 18.44
N ASP A 165 -0.04 -13.64 18.64
CA ASP A 165 0.84 -12.55 19.06
C ASP A 165 1.05 -11.55 17.92
N LEU A 166 0.89 -11.95 16.64
CA LEU A 166 0.95 -11.05 15.49
C LEU A 166 -0.32 -10.20 15.36
N ALA A 167 -1.49 -10.75 15.69
CA ALA A 167 -2.75 -9.99 15.76
C ALA A 167 -2.69 -8.88 16.83
N GLY A 168 -1.96 -9.13 17.94
CA GLY A 168 -1.63 -8.13 18.96
C GLY A 168 -0.48 -7.18 18.56
N ARG A 169 0.40 -7.60 17.66
CA ARG A 169 1.49 -6.81 17.07
C ARG A 169 1.04 -6.18 15.74
N ARG A 170 -0.10 -5.47 15.78
CA ARG A 170 -0.45 -4.48 14.75
C ARG A 170 0.83 -3.70 14.42
N PRO A 171 1.16 -3.47 13.12
CA PRO A 171 2.25 -2.59 12.78
C PRO A 171 2.08 -1.31 13.61
N LEU A 172 3.12 -0.92 14.35
CA LEU A 172 3.16 0.44 14.86
C LEU A 172 2.89 1.35 13.66
N PRO A 173 2.10 2.44 13.85
CA PRO A 173 1.80 3.35 12.78
C PRO A 173 3.08 3.63 12.00
N THR A 174 2.99 3.58 10.67
CA THR A 174 4.03 4.09 9.79
C THR A 174 4.59 5.40 10.37
N ALA A 175 5.85 5.76 10.13
CA ALA A 175 6.45 6.99 10.66
C ALA A 175 5.62 8.28 10.46
N ALA A 176 4.60 8.25 9.58
CA ALA A 176 3.50 9.19 9.54
C ALA A 176 2.92 9.50 10.93
N GLY A 177 3.16 10.73 11.39
CA GLY A 177 2.67 11.25 12.66
C GLY A 177 3.61 11.02 13.84
N LEU A 178 4.68 10.24 13.68
CA LEU A 178 5.69 9.96 14.72
C LEU A 178 6.97 10.79 14.57
N ASP A 179 7.20 11.38 13.39
CA ASP A 179 8.36 12.22 13.09
C ASP A 179 8.13 13.72 13.37
N GLY A 180 7.01 14.07 14.01
CA GLY A 180 6.63 15.44 14.34
C GLY A 180 6.14 16.27 13.16
N ARG A 181 6.09 15.72 11.94
CA ARG A 181 5.51 16.41 10.78
C ARG A 181 3.98 16.30 10.79
N PRO A 182 3.26 17.33 10.33
CA PRO A 182 1.82 17.22 10.15
C PRO A 182 1.48 16.10 9.16
N VAL A 183 0.41 15.35 9.43
CA VAL A 183 -0.08 14.30 8.54
C VAL A 183 -1.26 14.81 7.73
N VAL A 184 -1.15 14.71 6.40
CA VAL A 184 -2.17 15.11 5.44
C VAL A 184 -2.77 13.87 4.79
N LEU A 185 -4.08 13.69 4.94
CA LEU A 185 -4.81 12.62 4.29
C LEU A 185 -5.41 13.11 2.97
N HIS A 186 -5.01 12.51 1.86
CA HIS A 186 -5.62 12.70 0.56
C HIS A 186 -6.81 11.76 0.38
N VAL A 187 -7.90 12.22 -0.20
CA VAL A 187 -9.06 11.40 -0.57
C VAL A 187 -9.28 11.48 -2.08
N LEU A 188 -9.32 10.33 -2.76
CA LEU A 188 -9.41 10.23 -4.23
C LEU A 188 -10.05 8.90 -4.65
N HIS A 189 -10.24 8.70 -5.96
CA HIS A 189 -10.64 7.43 -6.57
C HIS A 189 -9.49 6.81 -7.38
N ASP A 190 -9.66 5.57 -7.81
CA ASP A 190 -8.65 4.75 -8.48
C ASP A 190 -8.63 4.85 -10.02
N TRP A 191 -9.33 5.82 -10.63
CA TRP A 191 -9.35 5.94 -12.10
C TRP A 191 -8.03 6.48 -12.69
N GLY A 192 -7.08 6.85 -11.84
CA GLY A 192 -5.77 7.35 -12.26
C GLY A 192 -5.79 8.81 -12.74
N GLY A 193 -5.03 9.09 -13.80
CA GLY A 193 -5.02 10.38 -14.48
C GLY A 193 -4.43 11.54 -13.66
N GLY A 194 -4.97 12.74 -13.88
CA GLY A 194 -4.46 13.98 -13.29
C GLY A 194 -4.60 14.07 -11.78
N VAL A 195 -5.66 13.47 -11.22
CA VAL A 195 -5.90 13.38 -9.77
C VAL A 195 -4.81 12.51 -9.11
N HIS A 196 -4.61 11.29 -9.61
CA HIS A 196 -3.60 10.38 -9.09
C HIS A 196 -2.20 10.97 -9.17
N ARG A 197 -1.83 11.55 -10.33
CA ARG A 197 -0.53 12.20 -10.50
C ARG A 197 -0.34 13.39 -9.55
N PHE A 198 -1.39 14.19 -9.30
CA PHE A 198 -1.29 15.31 -8.37
C PHE A 198 -1.04 14.85 -6.93
N VAL A 199 -1.75 13.82 -6.48
CA VAL A 199 -1.56 13.24 -5.14
C VAL A 199 -0.18 12.59 -5.04
N ASP A 200 0.22 11.79 -6.03
CA ASP A 200 1.54 11.16 -6.07
C ASP A 200 2.68 12.19 -6.07
N ASP A 201 2.57 13.25 -6.88
CA ASP A 201 3.53 14.37 -6.88
C ASP A 201 3.63 15.00 -5.49
N ALA A 202 2.50 15.25 -4.81
CA ALA A 202 2.50 15.78 -3.46
C ALA A 202 3.17 14.83 -2.47
N MET A 203 2.80 13.54 -2.49
CA MET A 203 3.37 12.52 -1.60
C MET A 203 4.88 12.37 -1.76
N ARG A 204 5.42 12.51 -2.99
CA ARG A 204 6.86 12.38 -3.26
C ARG A 204 7.68 13.63 -2.97
N HIS A 205 7.12 14.82 -3.21
CA HIS A 205 7.89 16.05 -3.26
C HIS A 205 7.59 17.04 -2.12
N ASP A 206 6.41 16.99 -1.51
CA ASP A 206 6.10 17.80 -0.33
C ASP A 206 6.69 17.12 0.91
N ARG A 207 7.84 17.64 1.37
CA ARG A 207 8.55 17.11 2.55
C ARG A 207 8.12 17.77 3.85
N ALA A 208 7.32 18.84 3.78
CA ALA A 208 6.85 19.59 4.93
C ALA A 208 5.78 18.81 5.74
N ALA A 209 5.13 17.85 5.10
CA ALA A 209 4.17 16.96 5.73
C ALA A 209 4.49 15.48 5.45
N THR A 210 3.86 14.60 6.21
CA THR A 210 3.70 13.20 5.82
C THR A 210 2.34 13.03 5.16
N HIS A 211 2.30 12.31 4.04
CA HIS A 211 1.09 12.15 3.25
C HIS A 211 0.58 10.72 3.27
N LEU A 212 -0.73 10.58 3.37
CA LEU A 212 -1.47 9.32 3.23
C LEU A 212 -2.54 9.50 2.15
N ALA A 213 -2.98 8.43 1.51
CA ALA A 213 -4.02 8.46 0.50
C ALA A 213 -5.11 7.43 0.79
N LEU A 214 -6.34 7.87 1.01
CA LEU A 214 -7.54 7.04 1.09
C LEU A 214 -8.19 6.99 -0.29
N VAL A 215 -8.01 5.87 -0.98
CA VAL A 215 -8.46 5.65 -2.36
C VAL A 215 -9.78 4.88 -2.34
N SER A 216 -10.77 5.42 -3.02
CA SER A 216 -12.02 4.75 -3.35
C SER A 216 -11.84 3.85 -4.57
N HIS A 217 -12.13 2.57 -4.39
CA HIS A 217 -12.10 1.55 -5.43
C HIS A 217 -13.50 1.11 -5.82
N GLY A 218 -13.66 0.81 -7.09
CA GLY A 218 -14.88 0.26 -7.67
C GLY A 218 -14.93 0.51 -9.16
N ASP A 219 -15.93 -0.07 -9.82
CA ASP A 219 -16.13 0.09 -11.26
C ASP A 219 -17.59 0.44 -11.58
N ILE A 220 -17.86 0.69 -12.85
CA ILE A 220 -19.20 1.06 -13.33
C ILE A 220 -20.21 -0.08 -13.10
N ALA A 221 -19.77 -1.35 -13.10
CA ALA A 221 -20.64 -2.50 -13.00
C ALA A 221 -21.10 -2.78 -11.56
N GLY A 222 -20.19 -2.68 -10.60
CA GLY A 222 -20.46 -2.88 -9.16
C GLY A 222 -20.67 -1.58 -8.38
N GLY A 223 -20.55 -0.41 -9.03
CA GLY A 223 -20.63 0.91 -8.41
C GLY A 223 -19.29 1.37 -7.84
N PHE A 224 -19.12 2.69 -7.71
CA PHE A 224 -17.91 3.26 -7.12
C PHE A 224 -17.91 3.14 -5.58
N GLY A 225 -16.73 3.12 -4.99
CA GLY A 225 -16.57 3.00 -3.54
C GLY A 225 -17.12 1.69 -2.98
N GLN A 226 -16.87 0.57 -3.66
CA GLN A 226 -17.05 -0.80 -3.15
C GLN A 226 -16.04 -1.11 -2.03
N ARG A 227 -14.86 -0.48 -2.10
CA ARG A 227 -13.82 -0.59 -1.09
C ARG A 227 -13.09 0.74 -0.95
N LEU A 228 -12.81 1.15 0.27
CA LEU A 228 -11.86 2.22 0.57
C LEU A 228 -10.54 1.58 0.96
N ALA A 229 -9.42 2.10 0.48
CA ALA A 229 -8.10 1.56 0.80
C ALA A 229 -7.10 2.68 1.11
N LEU A 230 -6.35 2.53 2.19
CA LEU A 230 -5.40 3.53 2.68
C LEU A 230 -3.99 3.19 2.20
N TYR A 231 -3.26 4.18 1.70
CA TYR A 231 -1.92 4.04 1.14
C TYR A 231 -0.95 5.03 1.78
N VAL A 232 0.28 4.58 1.98
CA VAL A 232 1.44 5.42 2.35
C VAL A 232 2.25 5.84 1.13
N ASP A 233 2.02 5.15 0.01
CA ASP A 233 2.66 5.30 -1.29
C ASP A 233 1.71 4.64 -2.29
N LEU A 234 1.31 5.36 -3.33
CA LEU A 234 0.30 4.90 -4.29
C LEU A 234 0.82 3.76 -5.18
N ASP A 235 2.13 3.60 -5.31
CA ASP A 235 2.75 2.47 -6.04
C ASP A 235 2.88 1.20 -5.18
N ARG A 236 2.45 1.26 -3.92
CA ARG A 236 2.49 0.13 -2.98
C ARG A 236 1.10 -0.43 -2.75
N ALA A 237 1.04 -1.61 -2.14
CA ALA A 237 -0.24 -2.13 -1.70
C ALA A 237 -0.79 -1.29 -0.53
N PRO A 238 -2.12 -1.29 -0.34
CA PRO A 238 -2.74 -0.55 0.74
C PRO A 238 -2.29 -1.12 2.09
N ILE A 239 -2.22 -0.22 3.07
CA ILE A 239 -1.90 -0.52 4.47
C ILE A 239 -3.16 -0.76 5.34
N ARG A 240 -4.34 -0.51 4.77
CA ARG A 240 -5.64 -0.86 5.35
C ARG A 240 -6.71 -0.81 4.26
N SER A 241 -7.78 -1.59 4.41
CA SER A 241 -8.97 -1.45 3.57
C SER A 241 -10.27 -1.61 4.35
N TRP A 242 -11.35 -1.04 3.81
CA TRP A 242 -12.71 -1.15 4.32
C TRP A 242 -13.63 -1.51 3.18
N VAL A 243 -14.38 -2.60 3.34
CA VAL A 243 -15.46 -2.96 2.42
C VAL A 243 -16.64 -2.01 2.65
N CYS A 244 -17.26 -1.57 1.55
CA CYS A 244 -18.48 -0.78 1.57
C CYS A 244 -19.61 -1.67 1.06
N ASP A 245 -20.51 -2.04 1.97
CA ASP A 245 -21.74 -2.75 1.63
C ASP A 245 -22.96 -2.01 2.23
N PRO A 246 -23.83 -1.41 1.38
CA PRO A 246 -23.69 -1.33 -0.08
C PRO A 246 -22.50 -0.46 -0.51
N PRO A 247 -22.07 -0.53 -1.78
CA PRO A 247 -21.10 0.40 -2.34
C PRO A 247 -21.58 1.85 -2.19
N ILE A 248 -20.63 2.79 -2.05
CA ILE A 248 -20.95 4.21 -1.88
C ILE A 248 -21.71 4.78 -3.09
N GLY A 249 -21.46 4.25 -4.29
CA GLY A 249 -22.00 4.75 -5.56
C GLY A 249 -21.27 6.00 -6.05
N ASP A 250 -21.90 6.79 -6.92
CA ASP A 250 -21.29 7.99 -7.52
C ASP A 250 -20.69 8.93 -6.46
N MET A 251 -21.48 9.22 -5.42
CA MET A 251 -21.09 9.92 -4.19
C MET A 251 -22.32 9.90 -3.26
N ALA A 252 -22.10 9.79 -1.95
CA ALA A 252 -23.14 9.82 -0.93
C ALA A 252 -23.10 11.10 -0.08
N GLU A 253 -24.21 11.47 0.56
CA GLU A 253 -24.17 12.52 1.60
C GLU A 253 -23.44 11.99 2.85
N SER A 254 -23.72 10.75 3.23
CA SER A 254 -23.03 10.09 4.34
C SER A 254 -22.94 8.58 4.11
N HIS A 255 -21.85 7.96 4.55
CA HIS A 255 -21.61 6.53 4.40
C HIS A 255 -20.87 5.95 5.62
N PRO A 256 -21.38 4.89 6.27
CA PRO A 256 -20.78 4.34 7.49
C PRO A 256 -19.33 3.88 7.30
N SER A 257 -19.00 3.19 6.20
CA SER A 257 -17.61 2.77 5.94
C SER A 257 -16.68 3.97 5.71
N MET A 258 -17.17 5.09 5.15
CA MET A 258 -16.36 6.29 4.98
C MET A 258 -16.09 6.95 6.35
N ARG A 259 -17.12 7.10 7.19
CA ARG A 259 -16.94 7.62 8.55
C ARG A 259 -15.97 6.76 9.37
N ALA A 260 -16.11 5.44 9.29
CA ALA A 260 -15.21 4.51 9.97
C ALA A 260 -13.77 4.67 9.46
N ALA A 261 -13.56 4.66 8.13
CA ALA A 261 -12.25 4.81 7.53
C ALA A 261 -11.58 6.14 7.91
N LEU A 262 -12.32 7.25 7.86
CA LEU A 262 -11.83 8.57 8.26
C LEU A 262 -11.47 8.63 9.75
N ALA A 263 -12.37 8.18 10.63
CA ALA A 263 -12.15 8.23 12.07
C ALA A 263 -10.98 7.35 12.50
N GLU A 264 -10.91 6.12 11.99
CA GLU A 264 -9.81 5.20 12.28
C GLU A 264 -8.47 5.70 11.74
N THR A 265 -8.45 6.24 10.52
CA THR A 265 -7.23 6.77 9.91
C THR A 265 -6.75 7.99 10.69
N ALA A 266 -7.66 8.92 11.02
CA ALA A 266 -7.33 10.10 11.81
C ALA A 266 -6.74 9.73 13.17
N ALA A 267 -7.36 8.80 13.88
CA ALA A 267 -6.90 8.34 15.18
C ALA A 267 -5.57 7.57 15.11
N ALA A 268 -5.40 6.69 14.13
CA ALA A 268 -4.23 5.81 14.05
C ALA A 268 -2.97 6.53 13.54
N PHE A 269 -3.12 7.56 12.70
CA PHE A 269 -1.99 8.23 12.04
C PHE A 269 -1.85 9.71 12.42
N GLY A 270 -2.67 10.22 13.35
CA GLY A 270 -2.61 11.62 13.76
C GLY A 270 -2.87 12.59 12.62
N VAL A 271 -3.83 12.29 11.75
CA VAL A 271 -4.18 13.14 10.60
C VAL A 271 -4.59 14.52 11.10
N GLY A 272 -3.86 15.54 10.66
CA GLY A 272 -4.08 16.93 11.04
C GLY A 272 -4.81 17.75 9.98
N ALA A 273 -4.90 17.26 8.74
CA ALA A 273 -5.61 17.93 7.66
C ALA A 273 -6.02 16.96 6.54
N LEU A 274 -7.06 17.32 5.79
CA LEU A 274 -7.55 16.58 4.62
C LEU A 274 -7.32 17.37 3.32
N ARG A 275 -6.98 16.64 2.26
CA ARG A 275 -7.00 17.10 0.86
C ARG A 275 -7.91 16.19 0.05
N VAL A 276 -9.12 16.65 -0.25
CA VAL A 276 -10.08 15.90 -1.06
C VAL A 276 -9.81 16.24 -2.52
N SER A 277 -9.22 15.31 -3.26
CA SER A 277 -8.94 15.47 -4.69
C SER A 277 -10.06 14.93 -5.58
N SER A 278 -10.96 14.12 -5.03
CA SER A 278 -12.22 13.78 -5.71
C SER A 278 -13.24 13.25 -4.71
N LEU A 279 -14.52 13.41 -5.06
CA LEU A 279 -15.65 12.88 -4.31
C LEU A 279 -16.26 11.62 -4.94
N ILE A 280 -15.72 11.15 -6.07
CA ILE A 280 -16.23 9.95 -6.77
C ILE A 280 -16.04 8.74 -5.87
N GLY A 281 -17.12 8.00 -5.59
CA GLY A 281 -17.09 6.88 -4.65
C GLY A 281 -16.73 7.29 -3.23
N ALA A 282 -16.99 8.55 -2.85
CA ALA A 282 -16.82 9.07 -1.50
C ALA A 282 -18.13 9.65 -0.94
N SER A 283 -18.11 10.07 0.33
CA SER A 283 -19.23 10.78 0.94
C SER A 283 -18.83 12.17 1.44
N LEU A 284 -19.81 13.04 1.67
CA LEU A 284 -19.57 14.37 2.26
C LEU A 284 -19.09 14.30 3.73
N ASP A 285 -19.03 13.10 4.34
CA ASP A 285 -18.39 12.90 5.64
C ASP A 285 -16.92 13.35 5.65
N VAL A 286 -16.24 13.40 4.49
CA VAL A 286 -14.88 13.94 4.37
C VAL A 286 -14.79 15.40 4.81
N PHE A 287 -15.89 16.17 4.73
CA PHE A 287 -15.96 17.55 5.22
C PHE A 287 -16.40 17.64 6.68
N ALA A 288 -16.96 16.56 7.24
CA ALA A 288 -17.51 16.52 8.59
C ALA A 288 -16.53 16.04 9.66
N THR A 289 -15.24 15.88 9.32
CA THR A 289 -14.20 15.37 10.24
C THR A 289 -13.80 16.36 11.35
N GLY A 290 -14.13 17.65 11.18
CA GLY A 290 -13.67 18.73 12.04
C GLY A 290 -12.21 19.13 11.82
N LEU A 291 -11.52 18.49 10.87
CA LEU A 291 -10.15 18.81 10.51
C LEU A 291 -10.10 19.89 9.42
N PRO A 292 -9.05 20.73 9.37
CA PRO A 292 -8.78 21.60 8.25
C PRO A 292 -8.83 20.82 6.94
N THR A 293 -9.74 21.20 6.04
CA THR A 293 -10.01 20.45 4.81
C THR A 293 -9.88 21.35 3.60
N THR A 294 -9.17 20.85 2.58
CA THR A 294 -9.08 21.46 1.27
C THR A 294 -9.74 20.56 0.23
N LEU A 295 -10.59 21.13 -0.62
CA LEU A 295 -11.11 20.48 -1.82
C LEU A 295 -10.29 20.95 -3.03
N VAL A 296 -9.69 20.01 -3.75
CA VAL A 296 -8.92 20.28 -4.97
C VAL A 296 -9.83 20.10 -6.19
N LEU A 297 -10.04 21.19 -6.90
CA LEU A 297 -10.95 21.32 -8.02
C LEU A 297 -10.28 20.80 -9.31
N HIS A 298 -10.19 19.49 -9.44
CA HIS A 298 -9.57 18.83 -10.60
C HIS A 298 -10.45 18.80 -11.83
N ASP A 299 -11.73 18.52 -11.63
CA ASP A 299 -12.72 18.32 -12.67
C ASP A 299 -14.06 18.94 -12.26
N ALA A 300 -15.10 18.65 -13.05
CA ALA A 300 -16.42 19.22 -12.84
C ALA A 300 -17.25 18.48 -11.78
N PHE A 301 -16.83 17.30 -11.30
CA PHE A 301 -17.53 16.56 -10.25
C PHE A 301 -17.34 17.24 -8.89
N PRO A 302 -18.36 17.27 -8.01
CA PRO A 302 -19.70 16.68 -8.12
C PRO A 302 -20.74 17.60 -8.79
N PHE A 303 -20.31 18.70 -9.41
CA PHE A 303 -21.18 19.73 -9.98
C PHE A 303 -21.64 19.39 -11.41
N TRP A 304 -20.98 18.47 -12.09
CA TRP A 304 -21.35 18.07 -13.45
C TRP A 304 -20.88 16.62 -13.72
N PRO A 305 -21.68 15.79 -14.41
CA PRO A 305 -21.32 14.41 -14.72
C PRO A 305 -20.25 14.26 -15.80
N TRP A 306 -20.06 15.25 -16.66
CA TRP A 306 -19.05 15.15 -17.72
C TRP A 306 -17.77 15.86 -17.28
N LEU A 307 -16.82 15.08 -16.77
CA LEU A 307 -15.63 15.60 -16.08
C LEU A 307 -14.81 16.61 -16.89
N ASP A 308 -14.75 16.42 -18.21
CA ASP A 308 -13.93 17.20 -19.15
C ASP A 308 -14.71 18.10 -20.11
N ASP A 309 -16.01 18.27 -19.90
CA ASP A 309 -16.89 19.03 -20.78
C ASP A 309 -16.43 20.50 -20.96
N PRO A 310 -15.94 20.89 -22.15
CA PRO A 310 -15.54 22.26 -22.41
C PRO A 310 -16.76 23.20 -22.59
N SER A 311 -17.94 22.62 -22.79
CA SER A 311 -19.22 23.29 -23.07
C SER A 311 -20.18 23.34 -21.89
N ALA A 312 -19.79 22.86 -20.70
CA ALA A 312 -20.63 22.90 -19.51
C ALA A 312 -21.20 24.32 -19.27
N GLU A 313 -22.50 24.53 -19.46
CA GLU A 313 -23.15 25.84 -19.37
C GLU A 313 -23.78 26.10 -17.99
N PRO A 314 -23.94 27.38 -17.59
CA PRO A 314 -24.72 27.75 -16.41
C PRO A 314 -26.20 27.58 -16.73
N GLY A 315 -26.74 26.44 -16.34
CA GLY A 315 -28.11 26.11 -16.62
C GLY A 315 -28.22 24.62 -16.67
N TRP A 316 -28.76 24.07 -15.61
CA TRP A 316 -29.10 22.66 -15.45
C TRP A 316 -30.21 22.27 -16.43
N ASP A 317 -29.95 22.40 -17.74
CA ASP A 317 -30.88 22.09 -18.79
C ASP A 317 -31.07 20.56 -18.83
N PRO A 318 -32.29 20.06 -18.52
CA PRO A 318 -32.58 18.65 -18.59
C PRO A 318 -32.28 18.03 -19.95
N GLU A 319 -32.44 18.79 -21.05
CA GLU A 319 -32.17 18.29 -22.41
C GLU A 319 -30.67 18.11 -22.63
N HIS A 320 -29.85 19.06 -22.18
CA HIS A 320 -28.39 18.94 -22.25
C HIS A 320 -27.89 17.77 -21.40
N LEU A 321 -28.44 17.56 -20.20
CA LEU A 321 -28.05 16.43 -19.37
C LEU A 321 -28.48 15.09 -19.97
N ALA A 322 -29.68 15.02 -20.56
CA ALA A 322 -30.15 13.82 -21.25
C ALA A 322 -29.27 13.51 -22.48
N ALA A 323 -28.83 14.54 -23.21
CA ALA A 323 -27.88 14.38 -24.30
C ALA A 323 -26.50 13.89 -23.80
N ALA A 324 -26.00 14.43 -22.70
CA ALA A 324 -24.76 13.98 -22.08
C ALA A 324 -24.86 12.52 -21.58
N ALA A 325 -25.98 12.13 -20.99
CA ALA A 325 -26.25 10.77 -20.52
C ALA A 325 -26.39 9.74 -21.65
N ALA A 326 -26.77 10.17 -22.85
CA ALA A 326 -26.78 9.33 -24.04
C ALA A 326 -25.40 9.15 -24.69
N GLY A 327 -24.39 9.93 -24.26
CA GLY A 327 -23.03 9.86 -24.76
C GLY A 327 -22.24 8.67 -24.21
N ALA A 328 -21.28 8.18 -25.01
CA ALA A 328 -20.40 7.06 -24.62
C ALA A 328 -19.44 7.37 -23.45
N GLU A 329 -19.34 8.64 -23.03
CA GLU A 329 -18.45 9.09 -21.95
C GLU A 329 -19.13 9.13 -20.58
N TRP A 330 -20.42 8.76 -20.50
CA TRP A 330 -21.17 8.72 -19.27
C TRP A 330 -20.69 7.58 -18.36
N ARG A 331 -20.29 7.92 -17.13
CA ARG A 331 -19.69 6.97 -16.18
C ARG A 331 -20.51 6.76 -14.89
N PHE A 332 -21.56 7.54 -14.66
CA PHE A 332 -22.25 7.60 -13.37
C PHE A 332 -23.58 6.83 -13.39
N ALA A 333 -24.00 6.28 -12.26
CA ALA A 333 -25.29 5.59 -12.17
C ALA A 333 -26.48 6.56 -12.25
N GLU A 334 -26.34 7.75 -11.67
CA GLU A 334 -27.42 8.74 -11.56
C GLU A 334 -27.61 9.56 -12.83
N THR A 335 -28.65 9.32 -13.62
CA THR A 335 -28.94 10.05 -14.88
C THR A 335 -29.94 11.21 -14.73
N ARG A 336 -30.56 11.41 -13.55
CA ARG A 336 -31.66 12.37 -13.40
C ARG A 336 -31.14 13.79 -13.15
N PRO A 337 -31.60 14.81 -13.90
CA PRO A 337 -31.16 16.20 -13.70
C PRO A 337 -31.43 16.77 -12.31
N ALA A 338 -32.58 16.44 -11.73
CA ALA A 338 -32.92 16.89 -10.38
C ALA A 338 -31.93 16.38 -9.32
N ALA A 339 -31.40 15.16 -9.48
CA ALA A 339 -30.45 14.57 -8.54
C ALA A 339 -29.08 15.26 -8.60
N TRP A 340 -28.59 15.62 -9.79
CA TRP A 340 -27.36 16.40 -9.94
C TRP A 340 -27.47 17.83 -9.41
N ARG A 341 -28.63 18.48 -9.62
CA ARG A 341 -28.91 19.78 -9.02
C ARG A 341 -28.90 19.69 -7.48
N GLN A 342 -29.57 18.68 -6.93
CA GLN A 342 -29.58 18.45 -5.48
C GLN A 342 -28.17 18.16 -4.96
N ARG A 343 -27.41 17.31 -5.65
CA ARG A 343 -26.00 17.00 -5.32
C ARG A 343 -25.18 18.27 -5.20
N THR A 344 -25.29 19.19 -6.17
CA THR A 344 -24.59 20.48 -6.12
C THR A 344 -25.01 21.32 -4.92
N VAL A 345 -26.32 21.47 -4.68
CA VAL A 345 -26.82 22.23 -3.53
C VAL A 345 -26.28 21.65 -2.22
N THR A 346 -26.37 20.33 -2.03
CA THR A 346 -25.87 19.66 -0.83
C THR A 346 -24.35 19.80 -0.69
N THR A 347 -23.57 19.62 -1.76
CA THR A 347 -22.11 19.78 -1.73
C THR A 347 -21.71 21.22 -1.38
N LEU A 348 -22.35 22.22 -1.99
CA LEU A 348 -22.06 23.63 -1.70
C LEU A 348 -22.36 23.97 -0.23
N ALA A 349 -23.49 23.49 0.29
CA ALA A 349 -23.84 23.66 1.70
C ALA A 349 -22.81 23.00 2.63
N ALA A 350 -22.32 21.80 2.29
CA ALA A 350 -21.30 21.11 3.07
C ALA A 350 -19.94 21.83 3.04
N ILE A 351 -19.53 22.35 1.87
CA ILE A 351 -18.32 23.16 1.71
C ILE A 351 -18.40 24.42 2.59
N GLU A 352 -19.52 25.12 2.55
CA GLU A 352 -19.74 26.34 3.34
C GLU A 352 -19.75 26.04 4.84
N ALA A 353 -20.52 25.04 5.28
CA ALA A 353 -20.66 24.66 6.68
C ALA A 353 -19.33 24.23 7.32
N ALA A 354 -18.49 23.50 6.57
CA ALA A 354 -17.18 23.05 7.04
C ALA A 354 -16.04 24.04 6.74
N GLN A 355 -16.35 25.20 6.13
CA GLN A 355 -15.38 26.21 5.73
C GLN A 355 -14.22 25.63 4.90
N VAL A 356 -14.55 24.74 3.95
CA VAL A 356 -13.57 24.01 3.15
C VAL A 356 -12.78 24.99 2.27
N ALA A 357 -11.45 24.92 2.35
CA ALA A 357 -10.58 25.70 1.49
C ALA A 357 -10.62 25.14 0.06
N LEU A 358 -10.72 26.02 -0.94
CA LEU A 358 -10.81 25.61 -2.33
C LEU A 358 -9.51 25.89 -3.06
N VAL A 359 -9.00 24.88 -3.76
CA VAL A 359 -7.75 24.97 -4.51
C VAL A 359 -7.96 24.42 -5.91
N ALA A 360 -7.46 25.13 -6.92
CA ALA A 360 -7.43 24.63 -8.30
C ALA A 360 -5.98 24.39 -8.74
N PRO A 361 -5.69 23.26 -9.42
CA PRO A 361 -4.35 22.97 -9.91
C PRO A 361 -3.91 23.90 -11.06
N SER A 362 -4.86 24.55 -11.74
CA SER A 362 -4.59 25.53 -12.79
C SER A 362 -5.75 26.51 -12.98
N GLN A 363 -5.49 27.63 -13.65
CA GLN A 363 -6.54 28.56 -14.08
C GLN A 363 -7.60 27.87 -14.98
N ALA A 364 -7.19 26.90 -15.81
CA ALA A 364 -8.09 26.18 -16.69
C ALA A 364 -9.09 25.31 -15.89
N ALA A 365 -8.61 24.62 -14.85
CA ALA A 365 -9.46 23.83 -13.97
C ALA A 365 -10.48 24.71 -13.22
N LEU A 366 -10.03 25.87 -12.71
CA LEU A 366 -10.93 26.84 -12.08
C LEU A 366 -11.95 27.44 -13.06
N ALA A 367 -11.51 27.78 -14.27
CA ALA A 367 -12.36 28.38 -15.30
C ALA A 367 -13.50 27.45 -15.73
N ARG A 368 -13.26 26.13 -15.76
CA ARG A 368 -14.30 25.12 -16.07
C ARG A 368 -15.47 25.20 -15.10
N LEU A 369 -15.20 25.49 -13.83
CA LEU A 369 -16.23 25.56 -12.79
C LEU A 369 -16.99 26.90 -12.75
N ARG A 370 -16.48 27.96 -13.40
CA ARG A 370 -17.13 29.30 -13.40
C ARG A 370 -18.57 29.30 -13.88
N ARG A 371 -18.93 28.32 -14.71
CA ARG A 371 -20.28 28.16 -15.25
C ARG A 371 -21.16 27.24 -14.40
N LEU A 372 -20.57 26.43 -13.52
CA LEU A 372 -21.29 25.38 -12.79
C LEU A 372 -21.61 25.76 -11.34
N VAL A 373 -20.79 26.62 -10.73
CA VAL A 373 -20.94 26.99 -9.32
C VAL A 373 -20.97 28.51 -9.12
N PRO A 374 -21.53 29.01 -8.00
CA PRO A 374 -21.61 30.44 -7.73
C PRO A 374 -20.23 31.12 -7.76
N ALA A 375 -20.16 32.32 -8.35
CA ALA A 375 -18.91 33.08 -8.44
C ALA A 375 -18.29 33.42 -7.07
N THR A 376 -19.13 33.55 -6.03
CA THR A 376 -18.70 33.75 -4.65
C THR A 376 -17.83 32.60 -4.14
N LEU A 377 -18.16 31.37 -4.51
CA LEU A 377 -17.37 30.18 -4.16
C LEU A 377 -15.98 30.24 -4.80
N LEU A 378 -15.91 30.59 -6.09
CA LEU A 378 -14.67 30.55 -6.86
C LEU A 378 -13.73 31.73 -6.56
N THR A 379 -14.26 32.84 -6.07
CA THR A 379 -13.46 34.01 -5.67
C THR A 379 -12.58 33.68 -4.46
N ALA A 380 -13.00 32.73 -3.62
CA ALA A 380 -12.23 32.25 -2.48
C ALA A 380 -11.20 31.16 -2.86
N ALA A 381 -11.20 30.68 -4.10
CA ALA A 381 -10.33 29.59 -4.53
C ALA A 381 -8.91 30.08 -4.83
N THR A 382 -7.91 29.33 -4.36
CA THR A 382 -6.49 29.58 -4.66
C THR A 382 -6.05 28.74 -5.87
N VAL A 383 -5.32 29.35 -6.80
CA VAL A 383 -4.73 28.62 -7.94
C VAL A 383 -3.25 28.35 -7.66
N LEU A 384 -2.81 27.10 -7.83
CA LEU A 384 -1.46 26.66 -7.47
C LEU A 384 -0.37 27.03 -8.48
N ASP A 385 -0.70 27.70 -9.60
CA ASP A 385 0.14 27.94 -10.80
C ASP A 385 1.64 27.65 -10.58
N ARG A 386 2.10 26.53 -11.17
CA ARG A 386 3.54 26.19 -11.19
C ARG A 386 4.27 27.31 -11.94
N LYS A 387 5.20 27.98 -11.26
CA LYS A 387 6.31 28.65 -11.96
C LYS A 387 7.25 27.63 -12.57
#